data_AF-A0A378T936-F1
#
_entry.id   AF-A0A378T936-F1
#
_cell.length_a   1.000
_cell.length_b   1.000
_cell.length_c   1.000
_cell.angle_alpha   90.00
_cell.angle_beta   90.00
_cell.angle_gamma   90.00
#
_symmetry.space_group_name_H-M   'P 1'
#
loop_
_entity.id
_entity.type
_entity.pdbx_description
1 polymer ?
#
loop_
_entity_poly.entity_id
_entity_poly.type
_entity_poly.pdbx_seq_one_letter_code
_entity_poly.pdbx_strand_id
1 'polypeptide(L)'
;MPLTRYYILENDTTTAGGIVQTTTNPIVFDVDGKKQSCIGDDVWCPACQSMGKIVPTGPRLSFSLGGAMPALNDDLCLCKCNPPPKLVHSQTSFKEIIDDNKIVEYVEYVSKLKKQISTPIQNDFVPKGAYSASGLQEDSDCYCNKEISLDNLKKISVIPRKHLEQFVPLLNKVFRDYNINTCLRKSHFLAQIFLESGELALLEEQGISDEKEKSSYRGYKGRGLIQITFPEPYMEYGKYKGLDFTNENRKKIATPMYATDSAGWFWTQFKAYDLNMLADKNDLIAITAIINGGFNHYNNDKHGGNQNRLSYLMRAFDSLRVDNCKNINDEIRDKLRTFDFVNSVVYDDMVAECFGWGLWHDPNLNKLGCKKSISDMRSGYSRFLELSKNKSFNKKRYGYTFSQAVAFAKTRV
;
A
#
# COMPACT_ATOMS: atom_id res chain seq x y z
N MET A 1 -32.91 8.93 -5.88
CA MET A 1 -33.59 7.96 -4.99
C MET A 1 -32.49 7.13 -4.39
N PRO A 2 -32.35 7.11 -3.06
CA PRO A 2 -31.21 6.47 -2.41
C PRO A 2 -31.13 4.99 -2.79
N LEU A 3 -29.91 4.53 -3.12
CA LEU A 3 -29.68 3.13 -3.50
C LEU A 3 -29.64 2.28 -2.23
N THR A 4 -30.52 1.29 -2.15
CA THR A 4 -30.48 0.32 -1.06
C THR A 4 -29.64 -0.89 -1.45
N ARG A 5 -28.69 -1.27 -0.59
CA ARG A 5 -27.83 -2.45 -0.75
C ARG A 5 -28.02 -3.37 0.45
N TYR A 6 -28.23 -4.65 0.22
CA TYR A 6 -28.44 -5.64 1.26
C TYR A 6 -27.17 -6.43 1.50
N TYR A 7 -26.85 -6.69 2.76
CA TYR A 7 -25.70 -7.52 3.13
C TYR A 7 -25.95 -8.97 2.73
N ILE A 8 -24.90 -9.59 2.21
CA ILE A 8 -24.88 -11.00 1.86
C ILE A 8 -24.49 -11.82 3.08
N LEU A 9 -25.22 -12.90 3.30
CA LEU A 9 -24.94 -13.88 4.34
C LEU A 9 -24.46 -15.20 3.73
N GLU A 10 -23.91 -16.07 4.55
CA GLU A 10 -23.65 -17.44 4.13
C GLU A 10 -24.93 -18.13 3.63
N ASN A 11 -24.78 -19.00 2.64
CA ASN A 11 -25.85 -19.67 1.91
C ASN A 11 -26.77 -18.75 1.08
N ASP A 12 -26.49 -17.46 0.99
CA ASP A 12 -27.11 -16.61 -0.04
C ASP A 12 -26.69 -17.08 -1.44
N THR A 13 -27.47 -16.66 -2.45
CA THR A 13 -27.33 -17.19 -3.81
C THR A 13 -26.68 -16.21 -4.76
N THR A 14 -26.40 -16.67 -5.99
CA THR A 14 -26.08 -15.78 -7.11
C THR A 14 -27.15 -15.88 -8.19
N THR A 15 -27.15 -14.94 -9.15
CA THR A 15 -28.02 -14.99 -10.34
C THR A 15 -27.81 -16.23 -11.22
N ALA A 16 -26.75 -17.02 -10.98
CA ALA A 16 -26.48 -18.29 -11.64
C ALA A 16 -26.65 -19.50 -10.71
N GLY A 17 -27.37 -19.32 -9.59
CA GLY A 17 -27.61 -20.35 -8.58
C GLY A 17 -26.39 -20.72 -7.73
N GLY A 18 -25.34 -19.89 -7.73
CA GLY A 18 -24.17 -20.11 -6.86
C GLY A 18 -24.54 -19.98 -5.39
N ILE A 19 -23.81 -20.66 -4.50
CA ILE A 19 -24.06 -20.66 -3.05
C ILE A 19 -22.85 -20.05 -2.35
N VAL A 20 -23.08 -18.97 -1.61
CA VAL A 20 -22.08 -18.32 -0.78
C VAL A 20 -21.69 -19.23 0.37
N GLN A 21 -20.40 -19.49 0.52
CA GLN A 21 -19.88 -20.35 1.58
C GLN A 21 -19.74 -19.59 2.90
N THR A 22 -19.73 -20.33 4.00
CA THR A 22 -19.45 -19.79 5.33
C THR A 22 -18.11 -19.05 5.35
N THR A 23 -18.13 -17.81 5.83
CA THR A 23 -16.91 -17.02 5.98
C THR A 23 -15.94 -17.65 6.97
N THR A 24 -14.65 -17.55 6.67
CA THR A 24 -13.56 -17.96 7.59
C THR A 24 -13.16 -16.82 8.54
N ASN A 25 -13.72 -15.62 8.36
CA ASN A 25 -13.45 -14.50 9.25
C ASN A 25 -14.15 -14.70 10.61
N PRO A 26 -13.42 -14.73 11.73
CA PRO A 26 -14.01 -14.92 13.04
C PRO A 26 -14.74 -13.68 13.59
N ILE A 27 -14.62 -12.51 12.94
CA ILE A 27 -15.19 -11.24 13.39
C ILE A 27 -16.20 -10.76 12.34
N VAL A 28 -17.38 -11.36 12.35
CA VAL A 28 -18.51 -10.99 11.48
C VAL A 28 -19.81 -10.97 12.29
N PHE A 29 -20.80 -10.22 11.80
CA PHE A 29 -22.12 -10.24 12.41
C PHE A 29 -22.83 -11.56 12.12
N ASP A 30 -23.55 -12.04 13.12
CA ASP A 30 -24.57 -13.07 12.94
C ASP A 30 -25.91 -12.37 12.70
N VAL A 31 -26.58 -12.76 11.63
CA VAL A 31 -27.90 -12.25 11.26
C VAL A 31 -28.82 -13.46 11.10
N ASP A 32 -29.70 -13.64 12.08
CA ASP A 32 -30.68 -14.74 12.12
C ASP A 32 -30.04 -16.14 12.00
N GLY A 33 -28.90 -16.36 12.66
CA GLY A 33 -28.19 -17.65 12.68
C GLY A 33 -27.32 -17.91 11.45
N LYS A 34 -27.15 -16.89 10.59
CA LYS A 34 -26.24 -16.92 9.44
C LYS A 34 -25.16 -15.88 9.59
N LYS A 35 -23.91 -16.26 9.30
CA LYS A 35 -22.78 -15.33 9.29
C LYS A 35 -22.84 -14.38 8.10
N GLN A 36 -22.56 -13.11 8.35
CA GLN A 36 -22.31 -12.11 7.31
C GLN A 36 -21.08 -12.48 6.48
N SER A 37 -21.23 -12.47 5.15
CA SER A 37 -20.14 -12.70 4.21
C SER A 37 -19.36 -11.41 3.91
N CYS A 38 -18.14 -11.60 3.46
CA CYS A 38 -17.17 -10.56 3.16
C CYS A 38 -16.63 -10.70 1.73
N ILE A 39 -16.10 -9.59 1.22
CA ILE A 39 -15.28 -9.59 0.00
C ILE A 39 -14.14 -10.60 0.17
N GLY A 40 -13.93 -11.44 -0.85
CA GLY A 40 -12.95 -12.52 -0.84
C GLY A 40 -13.45 -13.86 -0.28
N ASP A 41 -14.67 -13.92 0.25
CA ASP A 41 -15.28 -15.19 0.64
C ASP A 41 -15.61 -16.04 -0.60
N ASP A 42 -15.70 -17.34 -0.34
CA ASP A 42 -15.90 -18.38 -1.34
C ASP A 42 -17.36 -18.50 -1.76
N VAL A 43 -17.59 -18.73 -3.06
CA VAL A 43 -18.92 -18.99 -3.63
C VAL A 43 -18.83 -20.19 -4.55
N TRP A 44 -19.53 -21.27 -4.24
CA TRP A 44 -19.65 -22.40 -5.16
C TRP A 44 -20.59 -22.01 -6.30
N CYS A 45 -20.16 -22.11 -7.56
CA CYS A 45 -20.99 -21.81 -8.71
C CYS A 45 -21.38 -23.09 -9.47
N PRO A 46 -22.66 -23.49 -9.51
CA PRO A 46 -23.08 -24.69 -10.23
C PRO A 46 -23.06 -24.49 -11.75
N ALA A 47 -23.26 -23.26 -12.24
CA ALA A 47 -23.31 -22.97 -13.67
C ALA A 47 -21.99 -23.26 -14.40
N CYS A 48 -20.85 -22.98 -13.76
CA CYS A 48 -19.52 -23.28 -14.32
C CYS A 48 -18.74 -24.32 -13.50
N GLN A 49 -19.39 -24.94 -12.51
CA GLN A 49 -18.83 -25.97 -11.63
C GLN A 49 -17.47 -25.58 -11.04
N SER A 50 -17.37 -24.37 -10.50
CA SER A 50 -16.14 -23.88 -9.89
C SER A 50 -16.40 -23.03 -8.66
N MET A 51 -15.42 -23.02 -7.74
CA MET A 51 -15.35 -22.00 -6.70
C MET A 51 -15.03 -20.65 -7.35
N GLY A 52 -15.82 -19.64 -7.02
CA GLY A 52 -15.56 -18.23 -7.30
C GLY A 52 -15.32 -17.47 -6.00
N LYS A 53 -14.86 -16.23 -6.13
CA LYS A 53 -14.63 -15.31 -5.01
C LYS A 53 -15.58 -14.12 -5.09
N ILE A 54 -16.05 -13.65 -3.94
CA ILE A 54 -16.82 -12.40 -3.89
C ILE A 54 -15.90 -11.22 -4.19
N VAL A 55 -16.26 -10.38 -5.17
CA VAL A 55 -15.57 -9.13 -5.48
C VAL A 55 -16.54 -7.94 -5.48
N PRO A 56 -16.09 -6.75 -5.03
CA PRO A 56 -16.98 -5.63 -4.81
C PRO A 56 -17.38 -4.96 -6.15
N THR A 57 -18.64 -4.56 -6.27
CA THR A 57 -19.09 -3.61 -7.30
C THR A 57 -20.12 -2.64 -6.74
N GLY A 58 -20.31 -1.51 -7.42
CA GLY A 58 -21.23 -0.46 -7.01
C GLY A 58 -20.77 0.35 -5.79
N PRO A 59 -21.49 1.44 -5.50
CA PRO A 59 -21.24 2.28 -4.32
C PRO A 59 -21.61 1.51 -3.03
N ARG A 60 -20.99 1.90 -1.90
CA ARG A 60 -21.20 1.31 -0.56
C ARG A 60 -20.87 2.31 0.55
N LEU A 61 -21.45 2.12 1.73
CA LEU A 61 -21.17 2.90 2.95
C LEU A 61 -20.20 2.19 3.90
N SER A 62 -20.28 0.86 4.01
CA SER A 62 -19.43 0.11 4.94
C SER A 62 -17.96 0.20 4.57
N PHE A 63 -17.16 0.55 5.58
CA PHE A 63 -15.73 0.26 5.64
C PHE A 63 -15.50 -0.90 6.63
N SER A 64 -14.39 -1.62 6.45
CA SER A 64 -14.07 -2.87 7.15
C SER A 64 -14.31 -2.83 8.65
N LEU A 65 -15.16 -3.71 9.18
CA LEU A 65 -15.20 -4.03 10.60
C LEU A 65 -14.23 -5.20 10.85
N GLY A 66 -13.23 -5.01 11.72
CA GLY A 66 -12.26 -6.09 12.01
C GLY A 66 -11.32 -6.47 10.85
N GLY A 67 -11.28 -5.68 9.77
CA GLY A 67 -10.38 -5.90 8.63
C GLY A 67 -11.01 -6.61 7.42
N ALA A 68 -12.29 -6.97 7.44
CA ALA A 68 -12.97 -7.50 6.26
C ALA A 68 -14.13 -6.61 5.81
N MET A 69 -14.18 -6.35 4.51
CA MET A 69 -15.22 -5.56 3.88
C MET A 69 -16.47 -6.43 3.67
N PRO A 70 -17.66 -5.99 4.11
CA PRO A 70 -18.90 -6.73 3.87
C PRO A 70 -19.22 -6.93 2.38
N ALA A 71 -19.75 -8.10 2.04
CA ALA A 71 -20.32 -8.38 0.73
C ALA A 71 -21.76 -7.86 0.64
N LEU A 72 -22.11 -7.23 -0.48
CA LEU A 72 -23.44 -6.66 -0.72
C LEU A 72 -24.12 -7.33 -1.93
N ASN A 73 -25.44 -7.24 -2.04
CA ASN A 73 -26.14 -7.71 -3.24
C ASN A 73 -25.58 -7.03 -4.51
N ASP A 74 -25.73 -7.65 -5.67
CA ASP A 74 -25.06 -7.30 -6.93
C ASP A 74 -23.52 -7.24 -6.92
N ASP A 75 -22.83 -7.46 -5.79
CA ASP A 75 -21.41 -7.84 -5.82
C ASP A 75 -21.23 -9.09 -6.70
N LEU A 76 -20.04 -9.30 -7.24
CA LEU A 76 -19.85 -10.35 -8.25
C LEU A 76 -19.23 -11.59 -7.62
N CYS A 77 -19.72 -12.75 -8.03
CA CYS A 77 -19.01 -14.01 -7.90
C CYS A 77 -18.04 -14.13 -9.08
N LEU A 78 -16.75 -13.90 -8.84
CA LEU A 78 -15.70 -14.06 -9.83
C LEU A 78 -15.36 -15.55 -10.00
N CYS A 79 -16.26 -16.29 -10.65
CA CYS A 79 -16.07 -17.66 -11.10
C CYS A 79 -15.73 -17.68 -12.61
N LYS A 80 -15.89 -18.83 -13.28
CA LYS A 80 -15.62 -18.97 -14.73
C LYS A 80 -16.77 -18.47 -15.63
N CYS A 81 -17.89 -18.03 -15.07
CA CYS A 81 -19.00 -17.50 -15.87
C CYS A 81 -18.66 -16.12 -16.44
N ASN A 82 -19.12 -15.85 -17.67
CA ASN A 82 -19.03 -14.54 -18.30
C ASN A 82 -20.43 -14.16 -18.85
N PRO A 83 -21.08 -13.10 -18.35
CA PRO A 83 -20.61 -12.22 -17.27
C PRO A 83 -20.56 -12.94 -15.89
N PRO A 84 -19.73 -12.45 -14.94
CA PRO A 84 -19.74 -12.93 -13.57
C PRO A 84 -21.14 -12.83 -12.94
N PRO A 85 -21.65 -13.87 -12.24
CA PRO A 85 -22.96 -13.84 -11.62
C PRO A 85 -22.98 -12.85 -10.46
N LYS A 86 -24.12 -12.20 -10.25
CA LYS A 86 -24.34 -11.23 -9.17
C LYS A 86 -24.82 -11.93 -7.91
N LEU A 87 -24.40 -11.46 -6.74
CA LEU A 87 -24.90 -11.95 -5.45
C LEU A 87 -26.35 -11.49 -5.21
N VAL A 88 -27.14 -12.40 -4.66
CA VAL A 88 -28.57 -12.24 -4.38
C VAL A 88 -28.78 -12.51 -2.89
N HIS A 89 -29.24 -11.47 -2.18
CA HIS A 89 -29.49 -11.51 -0.75
C HIS A 89 -30.71 -12.39 -0.43
N SER A 90 -30.67 -13.17 0.66
CA SER A 90 -31.87 -13.86 1.17
C SER A 90 -32.69 -13.01 2.14
N GLN A 91 -32.17 -11.85 2.56
CA GLN A 91 -32.74 -11.02 3.63
C GLN A 91 -32.76 -9.54 3.28
N THR A 92 -33.71 -8.79 3.87
CA THR A 92 -33.88 -7.35 3.62
C THR A 92 -33.80 -6.46 4.87
N SER A 93 -33.50 -7.03 6.04
CA SER A 93 -33.41 -6.33 7.33
C SER A 93 -32.06 -5.63 7.51
N PHE A 94 -30.97 -6.31 7.13
CA PHE A 94 -29.61 -5.80 7.21
C PHE A 94 -29.16 -5.21 5.87
N LYS A 95 -29.04 -3.88 5.83
CA LYS A 95 -28.87 -3.10 4.59
C LYS A 95 -28.18 -1.77 4.81
N GLU A 96 -27.63 -1.24 3.73
CA GLU A 96 -27.15 0.13 3.59
C GLU A 96 -28.11 0.93 2.72
N ILE A 97 -28.29 2.20 3.06
CA ILE A 97 -29.05 3.15 2.25
C ILE A 97 -28.07 4.24 1.81
N ILE A 98 -27.66 4.18 0.56
CA ILE A 98 -26.67 5.07 -0.04
C ILE A 98 -27.39 6.28 -0.61
N ASP A 99 -27.02 7.47 -0.14
CA ASP A 99 -27.58 8.71 -0.64
C ASP A 99 -27.09 9.06 -2.06
N ASP A 100 -27.81 10.00 -2.70
CA ASP A 100 -27.51 10.40 -4.07
C ASP A 100 -26.11 11.05 -4.19
N ASN A 101 -25.57 11.68 -3.13
CA ASN A 101 -24.23 12.27 -3.13
C ASN A 101 -23.14 11.20 -3.20
N LYS A 102 -23.26 10.12 -2.40
CA LYS A 102 -22.33 8.98 -2.42
C LYS A 102 -22.36 8.22 -3.74
N ILE A 103 -23.53 8.16 -4.39
CA ILE A 103 -23.65 7.61 -5.74
C ILE A 103 -22.88 8.48 -6.75
N VAL A 104 -23.01 9.81 -6.69
CA VAL A 104 -22.29 10.74 -7.56
C VAL A 104 -20.77 10.61 -7.35
N GLU A 105 -20.29 10.58 -6.11
CA GLU A 105 -18.87 10.37 -5.78
C GLU A 105 -18.32 9.08 -6.43
N TYR A 106 -19.07 7.98 -6.31
CA TYR A 106 -18.69 6.69 -6.92
C TYR A 106 -18.69 6.74 -8.45
N VAL A 107 -19.71 7.34 -9.07
CA VAL A 107 -19.80 7.48 -10.53
C VAL A 107 -18.67 8.34 -11.08
N GLU A 108 -18.32 9.43 -10.40
CA GLU A 108 -17.18 10.27 -10.76
C GLU A 108 -15.85 9.52 -10.66
N TYR A 109 -15.66 8.76 -9.56
CA TYR A 109 -14.50 7.90 -9.36
C TYR A 109 -14.35 6.87 -10.51
N VAL A 110 -15.42 6.11 -10.81
CA VAL A 110 -15.41 5.12 -11.89
C VAL A 110 -15.22 5.77 -13.27
N SER A 111 -15.79 6.96 -13.49
CA SER A 111 -15.62 7.70 -14.75
C SER A 111 -14.18 8.18 -14.94
N LYS A 112 -13.51 8.61 -13.86
CA LYS A 112 -12.07 8.94 -13.88
C LYS A 112 -11.22 7.71 -14.21
N LEU A 113 -11.52 6.56 -13.60
CA LEU A 113 -10.84 5.29 -13.92
C LEU A 113 -11.04 4.88 -15.38
N LYS A 114 -12.28 4.93 -15.91
CA LYS A 114 -12.55 4.59 -17.32
C LYS A 114 -11.87 5.55 -18.31
N LYS A 115 -11.76 6.84 -17.97
CA LYS A 115 -11.02 7.84 -18.77
C LYS A 115 -9.51 7.57 -18.80
N GLN A 116 -8.94 7.02 -17.72
CA GLN A 116 -7.55 6.57 -17.68
C GLN A 116 -7.30 5.29 -18.50
N ILE A 117 -8.35 4.53 -18.84
CA ILE A 117 -8.28 3.28 -19.61
C ILE A 117 -8.58 3.51 -21.12
N SER A 118 -9.09 4.67 -21.52
CA SER A 118 -9.55 4.96 -22.90
C SER A 118 -8.54 5.70 -23.79
N THR A 119 -7.31 5.94 -23.34
CA THR A 119 -6.18 6.23 -24.23
C THR A 119 -5.83 4.98 -25.03
N PRO A 120 -5.65 5.06 -26.37
CA PRO A 120 -5.50 3.88 -27.21
C PRO A 120 -4.16 3.19 -26.93
N ILE A 121 -4.23 2.10 -26.17
CA ILE A 121 -3.21 1.05 -26.14
C ILE A 121 -3.52 0.19 -27.37
N GLN A 122 -2.53 -0.02 -28.25
CA GLN A 122 -2.63 -1.03 -29.29
C GLN A 122 -2.84 -2.39 -28.60
N ASN A 123 -4.03 -2.93 -28.79
CA ASN A 123 -4.50 -4.18 -28.22
C ASN A 123 -3.71 -5.35 -28.81
N ASP A 124 -2.91 -6.01 -27.99
CA ASP A 124 -2.54 -7.42 -28.14
C ASP A 124 -2.38 -8.09 -26.78
N PHE A 125 -3.37 -7.95 -25.87
CA PHE A 125 -3.47 -8.85 -24.71
C PHE A 125 -4.93 -9.04 -24.30
N VAL A 126 -5.55 -10.08 -24.87
CA VAL A 126 -6.74 -10.73 -24.29
C VAL A 126 -6.30 -12.11 -23.82
N PRO A 127 -6.20 -12.40 -22.52
CA PRO A 127 -6.08 -13.77 -22.06
C PRO A 127 -7.46 -14.44 -22.12
N LYS A 128 -7.72 -15.17 -23.21
CA LYS A 128 -8.58 -16.35 -23.19
C LYS A 128 -7.77 -17.48 -22.54
N GLY A 129 -8.26 -18.08 -21.46
CA GLY A 129 -7.64 -19.30 -20.92
C GLY A 129 -8.06 -19.65 -19.50
N ALA A 130 -8.66 -20.81 -19.34
CA ALA A 130 -9.24 -21.35 -18.12
C ALA A 130 -8.21 -21.63 -17.00
N TYR A 131 -8.60 -21.39 -15.75
CA TYR A 131 -8.03 -22.13 -14.62
C TYR A 131 -8.62 -23.55 -14.60
N SER A 132 -7.92 -24.49 -15.24
CA SER A 132 -8.10 -25.92 -14.99
C SER A 132 -7.51 -26.27 -13.63
N ALA A 133 -8.34 -26.84 -12.75
CA ALA A 133 -7.87 -27.59 -11.60
C ALA A 133 -7.41 -28.96 -12.10
N SER A 134 -6.17 -29.03 -12.56
CA SER A 134 -5.44 -30.28 -12.81
C SER A 134 -3.96 -29.94 -12.94
N GLY A 135 -3.21 -30.12 -11.84
CA GLY A 135 -1.78 -29.87 -11.75
C GLY A 135 -1.44 -28.47 -11.23
N LEU A 136 -1.40 -28.31 -9.90
CA LEU A 136 -0.48 -27.33 -9.31
C LEU A 136 0.93 -27.85 -9.57
N GLN A 137 1.50 -27.46 -10.71
CA GLN A 137 2.95 -27.36 -10.79
C GLN A 137 3.28 -26.13 -9.95
N GLU A 138 3.89 -26.33 -8.78
CA GLU A 138 4.47 -25.26 -7.98
C GLU A 138 5.38 -24.44 -8.89
N ASP A 139 4.97 -23.23 -9.26
CA ASP A 139 5.80 -22.35 -10.09
C ASP A 139 6.98 -21.89 -9.22
N SER A 140 8.12 -22.58 -9.33
CA SER A 140 9.24 -22.64 -8.36
C SER A 140 10.08 -21.37 -8.23
N ASP A 141 9.66 -20.28 -8.86
CA ASP A 141 10.65 -19.33 -9.34
C ASP A 141 10.68 -18.01 -8.56
N CYS A 142 9.55 -17.54 -8.01
CA CYS A 142 9.47 -16.34 -7.16
C CYS A 142 8.46 -16.46 -6.00
N TYR A 143 8.35 -15.40 -5.18
CA TYR A 143 7.46 -15.28 -4.02
C TYR A 143 6.18 -14.45 -4.26
N CYS A 144 5.78 -14.23 -5.51
CA CYS A 144 4.49 -13.64 -5.82
C CYS A 144 3.39 -14.54 -5.26
N ASN A 145 2.44 -13.96 -4.53
CA ASN A 145 1.31 -14.65 -3.88
C ASN A 145 1.69 -15.76 -2.88
N LYS A 146 2.99 -15.96 -2.60
CA LYS A 146 3.48 -16.92 -1.60
C LYS A 146 3.78 -16.23 -0.28
N GLU A 147 3.63 -16.97 0.81
CA GLU A 147 4.13 -16.52 2.10
C GLU A 147 5.66 -16.43 2.08
N ILE A 148 6.19 -15.42 2.76
CA ILE A 148 7.62 -15.32 3.02
C ILE A 148 7.98 -16.14 4.27
N SER A 149 9.18 -16.70 4.30
CA SER A 149 9.71 -17.42 5.45
C SER A 149 10.69 -16.56 6.26
N LEU A 150 11.09 -17.08 7.43
CA LEU A 150 12.18 -16.49 8.22
C LEU A 150 13.48 -16.40 7.41
N ASP A 151 13.75 -17.37 6.54
CA ASP A 151 14.96 -17.36 5.70
C ASP A 151 14.91 -16.25 4.65
N ASN A 152 13.72 -15.91 4.14
CA ASN A 152 13.58 -14.75 3.27
C ASN A 152 13.93 -13.46 4.02
N LEU A 153 13.41 -13.25 5.23
CA LEU A 153 13.74 -12.07 6.03
C LEU A 153 15.22 -12.02 6.39
N LYS A 154 15.84 -13.17 6.67
CA LYS A 154 17.26 -13.26 7.01
C LYS A 154 18.23 -12.95 5.88
N LYS A 155 17.81 -13.09 4.63
CA LYS A 155 18.60 -12.61 3.48
C LYS A 155 18.58 -11.09 3.34
N ILE A 156 17.57 -10.45 3.91
CA ILE A 156 17.39 -8.99 3.85
C ILE A 156 17.98 -8.31 5.08
N SER A 157 17.86 -8.93 6.25
CA SER A 157 18.24 -8.36 7.54
C SER A 157 19.47 -9.04 8.15
N VAL A 158 20.28 -8.25 8.87
CA VAL A 158 21.47 -8.72 9.60
C VAL A 158 21.20 -8.97 11.08
N ILE A 159 20.03 -8.59 11.62
CA ILE A 159 19.69 -8.75 13.04
C ILE A 159 19.35 -10.22 13.40
N PRO A 160 19.48 -10.66 14.66
CA PRO A 160 19.32 -12.08 15.05
C PRO A 160 17.98 -12.72 14.64
N ARG A 161 17.99 -14.03 14.31
CA ARG A 161 16.80 -14.79 13.84
C ARG A 161 15.60 -14.64 14.78
N LYS A 162 15.85 -14.75 16.09
CA LYS A 162 14.83 -14.69 17.14
C LYS A 162 13.98 -13.41 17.08
N HIS A 163 14.55 -12.29 16.68
CA HIS A 163 13.81 -11.03 16.59
C HIS A 163 12.90 -10.99 15.35
N LEU A 164 13.31 -11.60 14.25
CA LEU A 164 12.55 -11.64 12.98
C LEU A 164 11.41 -12.67 12.99
N GLU A 165 11.60 -13.79 13.69
CA GLU A 165 10.69 -14.94 13.70
C GLU A 165 9.25 -14.57 14.07
N GLN A 166 9.09 -13.73 15.11
CA GLN A 166 7.76 -13.27 15.54
C GLN A 166 7.01 -12.45 14.47
N PHE A 167 7.73 -11.82 13.53
CA PHE A 167 7.14 -10.97 12.51
C PHE A 167 6.74 -11.74 11.25
N VAL A 168 7.24 -12.95 11.02
CA VAL A 168 6.90 -13.75 9.83
C VAL A 168 5.38 -13.95 9.69
N PRO A 169 4.65 -14.48 10.69
CA PRO A 169 3.20 -14.65 10.56
C PRO A 169 2.46 -13.31 10.46
N LEU A 170 2.95 -12.27 11.13
CA LEU A 170 2.34 -10.93 11.11
C LEU A 170 2.49 -10.25 9.74
N LEU A 171 3.67 -10.35 9.12
CA LEU A 171 3.94 -9.81 7.79
C LEU A 171 3.15 -10.54 6.73
N ASN A 172 3.08 -11.89 6.79
CA ASN A 172 2.27 -12.66 5.86
C ASN A 172 0.77 -12.32 6.00
N LYS A 173 0.29 -12.06 7.22
CA LYS A 173 -1.07 -11.56 7.45
C LYS A 173 -1.26 -10.19 6.78
N VAL A 174 -0.37 -9.23 7.05
CA VAL A 174 -0.41 -7.89 6.45
C VAL A 174 -0.36 -7.95 4.92
N PHE A 175 0.44 -8.84 4.35
CA PHE A 175 0.50 -9.00 2.89
C PHE A 175 -0.83 -9.43 2.28
N ARG A 176 -1.57 -10.29 2.98
CA ARG A 176 -2.93 -10.67 2.56
C ARG A 176 -3.91 -9.53 2.77
N ASP A 177 -3.99 -8.99 3.97
CA ASP A 177 -4.98 -7.99 4.37
C ASP A 177 -4.90 -6.72 3.52
N TYR A 178 -3.69 -6.30 3.14
CA TYR A 178 -3.42 -5.06 2.41
C TYR A 178 -3.00 -5.29 0.95
N ASN A 179 -3.25 -6.48 0.41
CA ASN A 179 -2.98 -6.83 -1.00
C ASN A 179 -1.51 -6.57 -1.43
N ILE A 180 -0.55 -6.73 -0.53
CA ILE A 180 0.89 -6.61 -0.79
C ILE A 180 1.39 -7.97 -1.28
N ASN A 181 0.86 -8.43 -2.41
CA ASN A 181 0.94 -9.83 -2.84
C ASN A 181 1.92 -10.09 -3.99
N THR A 182 2.30 -9.08 -4.78
CA THR A 182 3.38 -9.20 -5.77
C THR A 182 4.75 -9.11 -5.09
N CYS A 183 5.81 -9.68 -5.69
CA CYS A 183 7.14 -9.52 -5.10
C CYS A 183 7.60 -8.06 -5.11
N LEU A 184 7.26 -7.26 -6.13
CA LEU A 184 7.59 -5.83 -6.13
C LEU A 184 6.99 -5.12 -4.92
N ARG A 185 5.68 -5.30 -4.67
CA ARG A 185 4.99 -4.73 -3.49
C ARG A 185 5.65 -5.16 -2.19
N LYS A 186 5.91 -6.46 -2.03
CA LYS A 186 6.57 -7.00 -0.83
C LYS A 186 7.98 -6.43 -0.65
N SER A 187 8.78 -6.42 -1.71
CA SER A 187 10.17 -5.95 -1.64
C SER A 187 10.25 -4.48 -1.31
N HIS A 188 9.41 -3.64 -1.94
CA HIS A 188 9.30 -2.23 -1.60
C HIS A 188 8.83 -2.03 -0.16
N PHE A 189 7.75 -2.68 0.27
CA PHE A 189 7.26 -2.59 1.65
C PHE A 189 8.32 -2.99 2.68
N LEU A 190 8.95 -4.15 2.49
CA LEU A 190 10.01 -4.68 3.35
C LEU A 190 11.19 -3.70 3.44
N ALA A 191 11.60 -3.11 2.32
CA ALA A 191 12.70 -2.15 2.30
C ALA A 191 12.43 -0.92 3.17
N GLN A 192 11.20 -0.42 3.16
CA GLN A 192 10.83 0.73 3.97
C GLN A 192 10.76 0.37 5.45
N ILE A 193 10.06 -0.71 5.81
CA ILE A 193 9.92 -1.06 7.24
C ILE A 193 11.26 -1.46 7.87
N PHE A 194 12.15 -2.12 7.13
CA PHE A 194 13.47 -2.48 7.66
C PHE A 194 14.31 -1.23 7.95
N LEU A 195 14.20 -0.19 7.13
CA LEU A 195 14.89 1.06 7.44
C LEU A 195 14.23 1.78 8.63
N GLU A 196 12.91 1.97 8.61
CA GLU A 196 12.20 2.81 9.60
C GLU A 196 12.26 2.23 11.02
N SER A 197 12.33 0.91 11.16
CA SER A 197 12.26 0.23 12.45
C SER A 197 13.59 -0.36 12.93
N GLY A 198 14.72 0.00 12.31
CA GLY A 198 16.02 -0.62 12.66
C GLY A 198 15.98 -2.14 12.47
N GLU A 199 15.53 -2.55 11.30
CA GLU A 199 15.32 -3.94 10.90
C GLU A 199 14.31 -4.72 11.76
N LEU A 200 13.19 -4.10 12.13
CA LEU A 200 12.14 -4.64 13.02
C LEU A 200 12.54 -4.71 14.50
N ALA A 201 13.73 -4.24 14.87
CA ALA A 201 14.19 -4.27 16.26
C ALA A 201 13.56 -3.16 17.12
N LEU A 202 13.12 -2.06 16.50
CA LEU A 202 12.61 -0.87 17.17
C LEU A 202 11.14 -0.64 16.79
N LEU A 203 10.23 -0.88 17.74
CA LEU A 203 8.81 -0.64 17.56
C LEU A 203 8.37 0.75 18.02
N GLU A 204 9.29 1.52 18.60
CA GLU A 204 9.11 2.92 18.92
C GLU A 204 10.44 3.67 19.00
N GLU A 205 10.36 4.98 18.77
CA GLU A 205 11.49 5.89 18.85
C GLU A 205 12.09 5.89 20.27
N GLN A 206 13.41 5.71 20.34
CA GLN A 206 14.20 5.62 21.56
C GLN A 206 14.79 6.98 21.96
N GLY A 207 15.09 7.17 23.25
CA GLY A 207 15.76 8.38 23.74
C GLY A 207 14.87 9.64 23.79
N ILE A 208 13.55 9.48 23.67
CA ILE A 208 12.56 10.54 23.82
C ILE A 208 11.89 10.40 25.19
N SER A 209 12.08 11.38 26.08
CA SER A 209 11.38 11.43 27.37
C SER A 209 9.90 11.74 27.19
N ASP A 210 9.08 11.45 28.20
CA ASP A 210 7.65 11.74 28.17
C ASP A 210 7.36 13.24 27.98
N GLU A 211 8.18 14.12 28.57
CA GLU A 211 8.06 15.57 28.41
C GLU A 211 8.37 15.99 26.96
N LYS A 212 9.40 15.37 26.36
CA LYS A 212 9.77 15.63 24.97
C LYS A 212 8.74 15.07 23.99
N GLU A 213 8.19 13.88 24.26
CA GLU A 213 7.08 13.31 23.49
C GLU A 213 5.87 14.26 23.50
N LYS A 214 5.48 14.76 24.68
CA LYS A 214 4.37 15.72 24.82
C LYS A 214 4.63 17.04 24.09
N SER A 215 5.79 17.65 24.28
CA SER A 215 6.10 18.97 23.72
C SER A 215 6.38 18.97 22.21
N SER A 216 7.21 18.03 21.74
CA SER A 216 7.70 18.02 20.35
C SER A 216 6.81 17.22 19.40
N TYR A 217 6.15 16.18 19.92
CA TYR A 217 5.32 15.25 19.13
C TYR A 217 3.84 15.31 19.50
N ARG A 218 3.45 16.27 20.36
CA ARG A 218 2.08 16.42 20.90
C ARG A 218 1.58 15.17 21.62
N GLY A 219 2.50 14.40 22.18
CA GLY A 219 2.21 13.14 22.85
C GLY A 219 2.27 11.92 21.93
N TYR A 220 2.68 12.03 20.67
CA TYR A 220 2.63 10.93 19.69
C TYR A 220 3.95 10.77 18.94
N LYS A 221 4.99 10.26 19.63
CA LYS A 221 6.29 9.94 19.02
C LYS A 221 6.19 8.82 17.97
N GLY A 222 7.28 8.56 17.24
CA GLY A 222 7.33 7.45 16.28
C GLY A 222 7.05 6.10 16.93
N ARG A 223 6.06 5.36 16.41
CA ARG A 223 5.76 3.97 16.79
C ARG A 223 5.38 3.11 15.58
N GLY A 224 5.55 1.81 15.72
CA GLY A 224 5.27 0.81 14.69
C GLY A 224 6.39 0.66 13.67
N LEU A 225 6.20 -0.28 12.73
CA LEU A 225 7.27 -0.64 11.78
C LEU A 225 7.56 0.44 10.72
N ILE A 226 6.63 1.37 10.52
CA ILE A 226 6.79 2.53 9.62
C ILE A 226 6.87 3.86 10.38
N GLN A 227 7.00 3.81 11.72
CA GLN A 227 7.15 4.97 12.60
C GLN A 227 6.07 6.06 12.41
N ILE A 228 4.80 5.68 12.50
CA ILE A 228 3.72 6.67 12.48
C ILE A 228 3.88 7.65 13.65
N THR A 229 3.72 8.94 13.35
CA THR A 229 4.13 10.05 14.23
C THR A 229 3.12 11.19 14.15
N PHE A 230 2.95 11.93 15.24
CA PHE A 230 1.92 12.95 15.47
C PHE A 230 0.50 12.37 15.66
N PRO A 231 -0.46 13.15 16.20
CA PRO A 231 -1.78 12.62 16.57
C PRO A 231 -2.58 12.04 15.40
N GLU A 232 -2.51 12.66 14.22
CA GLU A 232 -3.37 12.33 13.08
C GLU A 232 -3.26 10.86 12.65
N PRO A 233 -2.07 10.28 12.35
CA PRO A 233 -1.97 8.86 12.01
C PRO A 233 -2.51 7.92 13.08
N TYR A 234 -2.31 8.22 14.37
CA TYR A 234 -2.80 7.38 15.46
C TYR A 234 -4.33 7.37 15.53
N MET A 235 -4.94 8.55 15.37
CA MET A 235 -6.39 8.71 15.40
C MET A 235 -7.03 8.05 14.18
N GLU A 236 -6.48 8.26 12.98
CA GLU A 236 -7.01 7.67 11.75
C GLU A 236 -6.84 6.15 11.72
N TYR A 237 -5.72 5.62 12.21
CA TYR A 237 -5.56 4.17 12.37
C TYR A 237 -6.54 3.59 13.39
N GLY A 238 -6.76 4.29 14.51
CA GLY A 238 -7.75 3.90 15.50
C GLY A 238 -9.16 3.82 14.93
N LYS A 239 -9.58 4.86 14.19
CA LYS A 239 -10.85 4.85 13.45
C LYS A 239 -10.94 3.67 12.49
N TYR A 240 -9.89 3.43 11.72
CA TYR A 240 -9.83 2.31 10.76
C TYR A 240 -9.98 0.93 11.44
N LYS A 241 -9.43 0.75 12.65
CA LYS A 241 -9.52 -0.51 13.40
C LYS A 241 -10.75 -0.59 14.32
N GLY A 242 -11.47 0.50 14.53
CA GLY A 242 -12.51 0.58 15.57
C GLY A 242 -11.93 0.49 16.99
N LEU A 243 -10.70 0.99 17.19
CA LEU A 243 -9.96 0.93 18.46
C LEU A 243 -9.45 2.32 18.86
N ASP A 244 -9.24 2.53 20.16
CA ASP A 244 -8.61 3.74 20.66
C ASP A 244 -7.08 3.57 20.78
N PHE A 245 -6.33 4.45 20.10
CA PHE A 245 -4.88 4.60 20.21
C PHE A 245 -4.46 6.01 20.65
N THR A 246 -5.35 6.72 21.34
CA THR A 246 -5.05 8.03 21.95
C THR A 246 -4.61 7.86 23.40
N ASN A 247 -4.10 8.93 24.03
CA ASN A 247 -3.68 8.92 25.43
C ASN A 247 -2.77 7.72 25.74
N GLU A 248 -2.91 7.05 26.87
CA GLU A 248 -2.05 5.90 27.22
C GLU A 248 -2.18 4.71 26.25
N ASN A 249 -3.28 4.60 25.51
CA ASN A 249 -3.46 3.53 24.52
C ASN A 249 -2.52 3.65 23.31
N ARG A 250 -1.95 4.84 23.04
CA ARG A 250 -0.98 5.06 21.95
C ARG A 250 0.21 4.11 21.99
N LYS A 251 0.62 3.68 23.19
CA LYS A 251 1.74 2.74 23.40
C LYS A 251 1.46 1.36 22.79
N LYS A 252 0.19 0.97 22.60
CA LYS A 252 -0.19 -0.31 21.98
C LYS A 252 0.31 -0.43 20.54
N ILE A 253 0.53 0.68 19.83
CA ILE A 253 1.10 0.67 18.47
C ILE A 253 2.52 0.09 18.47
N ALA A 254 3.25 0.18 19.58
CA ALA A 254 4.58 -0.40 19.73
C ALA A 254 4.57 -1.90 20.10
N THR A 255 3.44 -2.60 19.95
CA THR A 255 3.37 -4.07 20.06
C THR A 255 3.53 -4.71 18.68
N PRO A 256 4.11 -5.91 18.54
CA PRO A 256 4.38 -6.51 17.23
C PRO A 256 3.18 -6.55 16.28
N MET A 257 2.00 -6.92 16.79
CA MET A 257 0.77 -7.01 16.00
C MET A 257 0.36 -5.65 15.42
N TYR A 258 0.18 -4.63 16.26
CA TYR A 258 -0.24 -3.30 15.81
C TYR A 258 0.87 -2.55 15.07
N ALA A 259 2.13 -2.78 15.44
CA ALA A 259 3.30 -2.23 14.75
C ALA A 259 3.34 -2.68 13.29
N THR A 260 3.02 -3.95 13.04
CA THR A 260 3.01 -4.54 11.69
C THR A 260 1.76 -4.12 10.92
N ASP A 261 0.58 -4.23 11.54
CA ASP A 261 -0.69 -3.90 10.90
C ASP A 261 -0.81 -2.42 10.53
N SER A 262 -0.39 -1.50 11.41
CA SER A 262 -0.35 -0.06 11.12
C SER A 262 0.57 0.29 9.96
N ALA A 263 1.63 -0.48 9.72
CA ALA A 263 2.49 -0.29 8.54
C ALA A 263 1.76 -0.65 7.24
N GLY A 264 1.01 -1.75 7.21
CA GLY A 264 0.17 -2.12 6.06
C GLY A 264 -0.95 -1.12 5.79
N TRP A 265 -1.60 -0.64 6.85
CA TRP A 265 -2.61 0.42 6.76
C TRP A 265 -2.00 1.73 6.23
N PHE A 266 -0.85 2.14 6.76
CA PHE A 266 -0.18 3.35 6.29
C PHE A 266 0.17 3.25 4.80
N TRP A 267 0.68 2.08 4.39
CA TRP A 267 1.12 1.78 3.04
C TRP A 267 0.01 1.92 2.00
N THR A 268 -1.23 1.52 2.35
CA THR A 268 -2.31 1.42 1.37
C THR A 268 -3.46 2.40 1.57
N GLN A 269 -3.69 2.86 2.82
CA GLN A 269 -4.92 3.59 3.18
C GLN A 269 -4.66 5.02 3.68
N PHE A 270 -3.52 5.28 4.32
CA PHE A 270 -3.34 6.55 5.03
C PHE A 270 -2.87 7.70 4.12
N LYS A 271 -1.98 7.41 3.18
CA LYS A 271 -1.42 8.43 2.28
C LYS A 271 -2.33 8.66 1.09
N ALA A 272 -2.19 9.84 0.48
CA ALA A 272 -2.92 10.19 -0.74
C ALA A 272 -2.64 9.23 -1.92
N TYR A 273 -1.55 8.46 -1.84
CA TYR A 273 -1.19 7.42 -2.79
C TYR A 273 -1.23 6.06 -2.09
N ASP A 274 -1.88 5.08 -2.71
CA ASP A 274 -1.66 3.67 -2.40
C ASP A 274 -0.25 3.30 -2.90
N LEU A 275 0.64 2.99 -1.95
CA LEU A 275 2.04 2.68 -2.27
C LEU A 275 2.20 1.34 -2.99
N ASN A 276 1.18 0.47 -3.00
CA ASN A 276 1.19 -0.69 -3.90
C ASN A 276 1.28 -0.26 -5.37
N MET A 277 0.56 0.80 -5.76
CA MET A 277 0.57 1.29 -7.14
C MET A 277 1.95 1.82 -7.55
N LEU A 278 2.66 2.45 -6.61
CA LEU A 278 4.03 2.93 -6.86
C LEU A 278 5.02 1.77 -6.89
N ALA A 279 4.83 0.76 -6.03
CA ALA A 279 5.68 -0.43 -6.02
C ALA A 279 5.51 -1.25 -7.30
N ASP A 280 4.29 -1.35 -7.85
CA ASP A 280 4.04 -2.02 -9.12
C ASP A 280 4.73 -1.31 -10.30
N LYS A 281 4.99 -0.01 -10.19
CA LYS A 281 5.81 0.77 -11.14
C LYS A 281 7.31 0.75 -10.82
N ASN A 282 7.70 0.02 -9.77
CA ASN A 282 9.06 0.03 -9.24
C ASN A 282 9.58 1.43 -8.84
N ASP A 283 8.70 2.33 -8.37
CA ASP A 283 9.05 3.73 -8.09
C ASP A 283 9.54 3.93 -6.64
N LEU A 284 10.78 3.52 -6.38
CA LEU A 284 11.42 3.70 -5.06
C LEU A 284 11.49 5.18 -4.64
N ILE A 285 11.66 6.08 -5.61
CA ILE A 285 11.85 7.52 -5.37
C ILE A 285 10.58 8.11 -4.75
N ALA A 286 9.43 7.89 -5.36
CA ALA A 286 8.16 8.39 -4.85
C ALA A 286 7.79 7.76 -3.49
N ILE A 287 7.99 6.45 -3.35
CA ILE A 287 7.75 5.74 -2.08
C ILE A 287 8.61 6.36 -0.96
N THR A 288 9.90 6.60 -1.24
CA THR A 288 10.83 7.23 -0.28
C THR A 288 10.36 8.63 0.12
N ALA A 289 9.98 9.45 -0.86
CA ALA A 289 9.53 10.83 -0.63
C ALA A 289 8.28 10.89 0.26
N ILE A 290 7.32 9.98 0.02
CA ILE A 290 6.04 9.94 0.73
C ILE A 290 6.20 9.47 2.19
N ILE A 291 7.05 8.45 2.42
CA ILE A 291 7.23 7.88 3.76
C ILE A 291 8.04 8.83 4.65
N ASN A 292 9.16 9.36 4.15
CA ASN A 292 10.07 10.14 4.99
C ASN A 292 9.78 11.65 4.97
N GLY A 293 9.04 12.15 3.97
CA GLY A 293 8.95 13.57 3.70
C GLY A 293 10.30 14.15 3.23
N GLY A 294 10.94 13.49 2.26
CA GLY A 294 12.27 13.81 1.73
C GLY A 294 13.01 12.55 1.25
N PHE A 295 14.32 12.66 0.99
CA PHE A 295 15.15 11.55 0.48
C PHE A 295 16.23 11.08 1.45
N ASN A 296 15.94 11.14 2.76
CA ASN A 296 16.86 10.61 3.75
C ASN A 296 16.98 9.08 3.59
N HIS A 297 18.22 8.59 3.68
CA HIS A 297 18.59 7.18 3.53
C HIS A 297 18.09 6.53 2.23
N TYR A 298 17.95 7.30 1.14
CA TYR A 298 17.50 6.78 -0.16
C TYR A 298 18.50 5.77 -0.74
N ASN A 299 19.68 6.23 -1.15
CA ASN A 299 20.72 5.41 -1.77
C ASN A 299 22.12 5.67 -1.19
N ASN A 300 22.19 6.42 -0.09
CA ASN A 300 23.42 6.67 0.63
C ASN A 300 23.10 6.79 2.12
N ASP A 301 23.98 6.30 2.97
CA ASP A 301 23.90 6.51 4.41
C ASP A 301 25.13 7.30 4.91
N LYS A 302 25.04 7.79 6.13
CA LYS A 302 26.11 8.58 6.78
C LYS A 302 27.38 7.77 7.09
N HIS A 303 27.37 6.46 6.87
CA HIS A 303 28.44 5.54 7.27
C HIS A 303 29.03 4.74 6.09
N GLY A 304 28.66 5.07 4.84
CA GLY A 304 29.12 4.33 3.65
C GLY A 304 28.61 2.89 3.58
N GLY A 305 27.50 2.61 4.26
CA GLY A 305 26.97 1.27 4.49
C GLY A 305 25.87 0.84 3.53
N ASN A 306 25.56 -0.45 3.62
CA ASN A 306 24.45 -1.12 2.96
C ASN A 306 23.13 -0.99 3.76
N GLN A 307 22.91 0.11 4.49
CA GLN A 307 21.70 0.32 5.32
C GLN A 307 20.91 1.54 4.84
N ASN A 308 20.43 1.47 3.60
CA ASN A 308 19.58 2.48 2.98
C ASN A 308 18.42 1.79 2.23
N ARG A 309 17.41 2.56 1.81
CA ARG A 309 16.21 2.00 1.16
C ARG A 309 16.56 1.20 -0.09
N LEU A 310 17.49 1.70 -0.91
CA LEU A 310 17.93 1.02 -2.11
C LEU A 310 18.58 -0.33 -1.79
N SER A 311 19.48 -0.39 -0.80
CA SER A 311 20.16 -1.64 -0.44
C SER A 311 19.22 -2.67 0.18
N TYR A 312 18.23 -2.26 0.97
CA TYR A 312 17.19 -3.18 1.45
C TYR A 312 16.31 -3.67 0.30
N LEU A 313 15.96 -2.80 -0.65
CA LEU A 313 15.18 -3.19 -1.82
C LEU A 313 15.91 -4.23 -2.67
N MET A 314 17.20 -4.02 -2.95
CA MET A 314 18.01 -4.97 -3.72
C MET A 314 18.05 -6.35 -3.04
N ARG A 315 18.32 -6.39 -1.73
CA ARG A 315 18.30 -7.65 -0.96
C ARG A 315 16.92 -8.31 -0.97
N ALA A 316 15.85 -7.52 -0.93
CA ALA A 316 14.49 -8.04 -1.01
C ALA A 316 14.18 -8.59 -2.41
N PHE A 317 14.65 -7.97 -3.48
CA PHE A 317 14.54 -8.53 -4.84
C PHE A 317 15.23 -9.88 -4.94
N ASP A 318 16.45 -10.00 -4.43
CA ASP A 318 17.19 -11.26 -4.45
C ASP A 318 16.51 -12.33 -3.58
N SER A 319 16.08 -11.95 -2.37
CA SER A 319 15.43 -12.85 -1.42
C SER A 319 14.10 -13.40 -1.94
N LEU A 320 13.33 -12.57 -2.65
CA LEU A 320 12.02 -12.93 -3.20
C LEU A 320 12.08 -13.39 -4.67
N ARG A 321 13.30 -13.50 -5.22
CA ARG A 321 13.61 -13.92 -6.60
C ARG A 321 12.81 -13.15 -7.65
N VAL A 322 12.89 -11.82 -7.56
CA VAL A 322 12.09 -10.91 -8.40
C VAL A 322 12.45 -11.01 -9.88
N ASP A 323 13.71 -11.28 -10.21
CA ASP A 323 14.14 -11.49 -11.58
C ASP A 323 13.39 -12.63 -12.28
N ASN A 324 12.87 -13.60 -11.51
CA ASN A 324 12.12 -14.72 -12.04
C ASN A 324 10.58 -14.48 -12.07
N CYS A 325 10.12 -13.29 -11.69
CA CYS A 325 8.70 -12.96 -11.74
C CYS A 325 8.22 -12.84 -13.19
N LYS A 326 7.38 -13.77 -13.62
CA LYS A 326 6.74 -13.76 -14.95
C LYS A 326 5.74 -12.61 -15.13
N ASN A 327 5.19 -12.09 -14.03
CA ASN A 327 4.19 -11.03 -14.02
C ASN A 327 4.79 -9.60 -14.03
N ILE A 328 6.11 -9.48 -14.16
CA ILE A 328 6.78 -8.20 -14.38
C ILE A 328 6.94 -8.01 -15.89
N ASN A 329 6.55 -6.84 -16.40
CA ASN A 329 6.71 -6.50 -17.81
C ASN A 329 8.19 -6.24 -18.16
N ASP A 330 8.52 -6.29 -19.46
CA ASP A 330 9.91 -6.18 -19.89
C ASP A 330 10.52 -4.80 -19.58
N GLU A 331 9.73 -3.73 -19.66
CA GLU A 331 10.21 -2.38 -19.32
C GLU A 331 10.70 -2.27 -17.87
N ILE A 332 9.93 -2.80 -16.92
CA ILE A 332 10.31 -2.84 -15.51
C ILE A 332 11.45 -3.83 -15.30
N ARG A 333 11.45 -4.97 -16.02
CA ARG A 333 12.50 -5.98 -15.91
C ARG A 333 13.87 -5.41 -16.31
N ASP A 334 13.94 -4.69 -17.43
CA ASP A 334 15.16 -4.07 -17.93
C ASP A 334 15.72 -3.00 -16.97
N LYS A 335 14.82 -2.35 -16.22
CA LYS A 335 15.15 -1.29 -15.27
C LYS A 335 14.97 -1.70 -13.81
N LEU A 336 14.92 -3.00 -13.51
CA LEU A 336 14.49 -3.49 -12.19
C LEU A 336 15.34 -2.91 -11.06
N ARG A 337 16.63 -2.69 -11.31
CA ARG A 337 17.63 -2.24 -10.32
C ARG A 337 18.10 -0.80 -10.56
N THR A 338 17.46 -0.07 -11.47
CA THR A 338 17.80 1.31 -11.84
C THR A 338 16.60 2.23 -11.61
N PHE A 339 16.81 3.32 -10.88
CA PHE A 339 15.75 4.21 -10.44
C PHE A 339 16.02 5.63 -10.94
N ASP A 340 15.60 5.90 -12.16
CA ASP A 340 15.79 7.21 -12.78
C ASP A 340 14.71 8.18 -12.29
N PHE A 341 15.16 9.37 -11.88
CA PHE A 341 14.27 10.42 -11.39
C PHE A 341 13.15 10.78 -12.37
N VAL A 342 13.47 10.83 -13.67
CA VAL A 342 12.54 11.20 -14.74
C VAL A 342 11.38 10.22 -14.93
N ASN A 343 11.51 8.98 -14.43
CA ASN A 343 10.47 7.95 -14.51
C ASN A 343 9.60 7.91 -13.23
N SER A 344 9.93 8.73 -12.23
CA SER A 344 9.19 8.77 -10.96
C SER A 344 7.99 9.69 -11.03
N VAL A 345 6.91 9.33 -10.34
CA VAL A 345 5.74 10.21 -10.12
C VAL A 345 6.15 11.52 -9.43
N VAL A 346 7.28 11.53 -8.71
CA VAL A 346 7.83 12.77 -8.17
C VAL A 346 8.12 13.78 -9.28
N TYR A 347 8.75 13.33 -10.36
CA TYR A 347 9.07 14.17 -11.52
C TYR A 347 7.80 14.67 -12.21
N ASP A 348 6.79 13.82 -12.32
CA ASP A 348 5.55 14.16 -13.03
C ASP A 348 4.79 15.30 -12.34
N ASP A 349 4.56 15.18 -11.03
CA ASP A 349 3.52 15.97 -10.37
C ASP A 349 3.89 16.57 -9.00
N MET A 350 4.94 16.07 -8.33
CA MET A 350 5.25 16.46 -6.94
C MET A 350 6.24 17.64 -6.88
N VAL A 351 5.71 18.85 -7.04
CA VAL A 351 6.51 20.10 -7.14
C VAL A 351 7.48 20.28 -5.97
N ALA A 352 7.04 20.05 -4.72
CA ALA A 352 7.93 20.22 -3.57
C ALA A 352 9.04 19.17 -3.58
N GLU A 353 8.72 17.93 -3.88
CA GLU A 353 9.61 16.79 -3.86
C GLU A 353 10.64 16.86 -5.00
N CYS A 354 10.30 17.48 -6.14
CA CYS A 354 11.30 17.84 -7.17
C CYS A 354 12.37 18.79 -6.61
N PHE A 355 11.97 19.82 -5.87
CA PHE A 355 12.92 20.71 -5.17
C PHE A 355 13.74 19.94 -4.13
N GLY A 356 13.09 19.03 -3.41
CA GLY A 356 13.74 18.10 -2.48
C GLY A 356 14.80 17.24 -3.16
N TRP A 357 14.51 16.70 -4.35
CA TRP A 357 15.45 15.88 -5.11
C TRP A 357 16.73 16.65 -5.41
N GLY A 358 16.59 17.90 -5.87
CA GLY A 358 17.69 18.83 -6.08
C GLY A 358 18.52 19.04 -4.81
N LEU A 359 17.85 19.36 -3.69
CA LEU A 359 18.49 19.62 -2.40
C LEU A 359 19.30 18.44 -1.85
N TRP A 360 18.79 17.21 -1.99
CA TRP A 360 19.48 16.03 -1.46
C TRP A 360 20.68 15.62 -2.32
N HIS A 361 20.66 15.87 -3.62
CA HIS A 361 21.76 15.55 -4.53
C HIS A 361 22.80 16.68 -4.68
N ASP A 362 22.49 17.92 -4.27
CA ASP A 362 23.40 19.07 -4.35
C ASP A 362 24.71 18.80 -3.56
N PRO A 363 25.87 18.73 -4.25
CA PRO A 363 27.18 18.53 -3.61
C PRO A 363 27.60 19.68 -2.69
N ASN A 364 27.03 20.87 -2.86
CA ASN A 364 27.34 22.05 -2.04
C ASN A 364 26.51 22.11 -0.75
N LEU A 365 25.61 21.14 -0.53
CA LEU A 365 24.77 21.07 0.66
C LEU A 365 25.07 19.81 1.48
N ASN A 366 25.09 19.97 2.80
CA ASN A 366 25.32 18.88 3.76
C ASN A 366 24.09 17.99 4.02
N LYS A 367 23.14 17.93 3.09
CA LYS A 367 21.99 17.01 3.22
C LYS A 367 22.43 15.57 3.01
N LEU A 368 22.06 14.70 3.94
CA LEU A 368 22.41 13.28 3.94
C LEU A 368 21.28 12.43 3.32
N GLY A 369 21.60 11.23 2.86
CA GLY A 369 20.62 10.25 2.38
C GLY A 369 20.70 9.93 0.89
N CYS A 370 21.26 10.83 0.09
CA CYS A 370 21.54 10.60 -1.32
C CYS A 370 23.04 10.64 -1.61
N LYS A 371 23.47 9.85 -2.58
CA LYS A 371 24.78 10.03 -3.22
C LYS A 371 24.73 11.35 -3.99
N LYS A 372 25.75 12.20 -3.81
CA LYS A 372 25.80 13.50 -4.46
C LYS A 372 26.00 13.34 -5.96
N SER A 373 25.23 14.11 -6.74
CA SER A 373 25.19 14.01 -8.19
C SER A 373 24.75 15.35 -8.77
N ILE A 374 25.64 16.00 -9.53
CA ILE A 374 25.34 17.27 -10.20
C ILE A 374 24.21 17.08 -11.21
N SER A 375 24.16 15.93 -11.89
CA SER A 375 23.10 15.59 -12.85
C SER A 375 21.74 15.51 -12.17
N ASP A 376 21.62 14.73 -11.10
CA ASP A 376 20.36 14.59 -10.36
C ASP A 376 19.93 15.88 -9.69
N MET A 377 20.91 16.62 -9.14
CA MET A 377 20.68 17.95 -8.59
C MET A 377 20.03 18.88 -9.63
N ARG A 378 20.65 19.00 -10.82
CA ARG A 378 20.14 19.85 -11.91
C ARG A 378 18.80 19.36 -12.41
N SER A 379 18.60 18.05 -12.54
CA SER A 379 17.31 17.47 -12.97
C SER A 379 16.19 17.82 -11.99
N GLY A 380 16.45 17.73 -10.68
CA GLY A 380 15.49 18.09 -9.64
C GLY A 380 15.11 19.57 -9.67
N TYR A 381 16.11 20.47 -9.67
CA TYR A 381 15.85 21.92 -9.69
C TYR A 381 15.21 22.39 -11.00
N SER A 382 15.65 21.87 -12.14
CA SER A 382 15.06 22.23 -13.44
C SER A 382 13.60 21.84 -13.51
N ARG A 383 13.28 20.61 -13.10
CA ARG A 383 11.89 20.13 -13.10
C ARG A 383 11.03 20.89 -12.09
N PHE A 384 11.57 21.18 -10.91
CA PHE A 384 10.89 22.03 -9.93
C PHE A 384 10.53 23.40 -10.51
N LEU A 385 11.46 24.07 -11.18
CA LEU A 385 11.23 25.39 -11.79
C LEU A 385 10.21 25.33 -12.93
N GLU A 386 10.19 24.24 -13.70
CA GLU A 386 9.19 24.02 -14.74
C GLU A 386 7.79 23.87 -14.14
N LEU A 387 7.61 22.96 -13.18
CA LEU A 387 6.33 22.75 -12.49
C LEU A 387 5.87 24.01 -11.75
N SER A 388 6.81 24.81 -11.23
CA SER A 388 6.55 26.05 -10.49
C SER A 388 5.87 27.14 -11.32
N LYS A 389 5.82 27.00 -12.66
CA LYS A 389 5.04 27.92 -13.52
C LYS A 389 3.54 27.82 -13.24
N ASN A 390 3.06 26.63 -12.89
CA ASN A 390 1.63 26.34 -12.74
C ASN A 390 1.27 25.75 -11.37
N LYS A 391 2.26 25.43 -10.53
CA LYS A 391 2.06 24.81 -9.21
C LYS A 391 2.86 25.53 -8.14
N SER A 392 2.36 25.46 -6.91
CA SER A 392 3.06 25.97 -5.74
C SER A 392 2.77 25.08 -4.52
N PHE A 393 3.49 25.33 -3.43
CA PHE A 393 3.19 24.75 -2.14
C PHE A 393 3.00 25.83 -1.08
N ASN A 394 1.97 25.66 -0.24
CA ASN A 394 1.53 26.71 0.70
C ASN A 394 2.30 26.72 2.02
N LYS A 395 2.78 25.55 2.48
CA LYS A 395 3.58 25.42 3.71
C LYS A 395 5.05 25.33 3.36
N LYS A 396 5.94 25.78 4.26
CA LYS A 396 7.39 25.60 4.06
C LYS A 396 7.71 24.12 3.78
N ARG A 397 8.55 23.87 2.78
CA ARG A 397 9.07 22.53 2.45
C ARG A 397 10.58 22.57 2.58
N TYR A 398 11.12 21.63 3.36
CA TYR A 398 12.56 21.53 3.65
C TYR A 398 13.21 22.80 4.21
N GLY A 399 12.44 23.64 4.89
CA GLY A 399 12.89 24.92 5.45
C GLY A 399 12.62 26.16 4.57
N TYR A 400 12.16 25.96 3.33
CA TYR A 400 11.97 27.03 2.35
C TYR A 400 10.49 27.36 2.16
N THR A 401 10.14 28.64 2.11
CA THR A 401 8.88 29.05 1.45
C THR A 401 8.98 28.78 -0.06
N PHE A 402 7.84 28.77 -0.76
CA PHE A 402 7.84 28.55 -2.21
C PHE A 402 8.73 29.56 -2.96
N SER A 403 8.60 30.87 -2.67
CA SER A 403 9.43 31.90 -3.31
C SER A 403 10.92 31.75 -3.01
N GLN A 404 11.26 31.35 -1.77
CA GLN A 404 12.65 31.07 -1.40
C GLN A 404 13.20 29.87 -2.16
N ALA A 405 12.41 28.80 -2.33
CA ALA A 405 12.79 27.63 -3.09
C ALA A 405 13.03 27.96 -4.57
N VAL A 406 12.14 28.74 -5.20
CA VAL A 406 12.29 29.22 -6.59
C VAL A 406 13.56 30.05 -6.76
N ALA A 407 13.81 31.00 -5.86
CA ALA A 407 15.02 31.82 -5.90
C ALA A 407 16.28 30.95 -5.73
N PHE A 408 16.28 30.02 -4.79
CA PHE A 408 17.40 29.11 -4.56
C PHE A 408 17.68 28.22 -5.79
N ALA A 409 16.66 27.56 -6.33
CA ALA A 409 16.80 26.67 -7.48
C ALA A 409 17.37 27.38 -8.71
N LYS A 410 16.99 28.65 -8.97
CA LYS A 410 17.53 29.46 -10.07
C LYS A 410 19.05 29.71 -9.98
N THR A 411 19.64 29.63 -8.79
CA THR A 411 21.09 29.76 -8.60
C THR A 411 21.86 28.45 -8.84
N ARG A 412 21.14 27.35 -9.10
CA ARG A 412 21.71 26.00 -9.20
C ARG A 412 21.53 25.35 -10.58
N VAL A 413 20.64 25.88 -11.43
CA VAL A 413 20.38 25.38 -12.78
C VAL A 413 21.15 26.12 -13.85
#